data_AF-A0AAU2V9X3-F1
#
_entry.id   AF-A0AAU2V9X3-F1
#
_cell.length_a   1.000
_cell.length_b   1.000
_cell.length_c   1.000
_cell.angle_alpha   90.00
_cell.angle_beta   90.00
_cell.angle_gamma   90.00
#
_symmetry.space_group_name_H-M   'P 1'
#
loop_
_entity.id
_entity.type
_entity.pdbx_description
1 polymer ?
#
loop_
_entity_poly.entity_id
_entity_poly.type
_entity_poly.pdbx_seq_one_letter_code
_entity_poly.pdbx_strand_id
1 'polypeptide(L)'
;MHRRRPLVAALSTAVLAAGALAAFAGLGTASAATTAPSAAPSTGGVKIAYYDQWSVYGNAFYPKHLDTRGIAGKLDVLNYSFGNIDPTNLTCFEANKAAGDDNNPNAGDGAGDSFADYQKSFSAADSVSGVADTWNQPIVGVFNQFKQLKAKYPKLKINISLGGWTYSKYFHDAALTDASRKKFVSSCINQYIAGNLPVDGGYGGNGAAAGIFDGVDIDWEYPGSPDGHLGNHYGAEDKANYTALLAEFRSQLDAYGAAHGGKHYLLTAALPAGQDKIKNIETDKIGASLDYANIMTYDMHGAWNATGPTYHQSPLVSPANDPTDVIKPGTQKYSISNAIDSWIDGNAAYGIAGGFPANKITLGYEFYYRGWKGVPATNNGLAQTATGPSGARPTSQVAGTALYKELGGIVDNPATTFWDADAKASYFYKDGEFFTGLDKQSIQARADYAHQRGLAGAMMYSLLGLDDRTTLLNQIVDAVGSSPSSSPDPSPTATNSPSPTPTATNSPSPTPGGCTAQAWDKAAAYVGGTQVSYGGHTWKAKWWTQGEQPGTTGEWGVWQDLGAC
;
A
#
# COMPACT_ATOMS: atom_id res chain seq x y z
N MET A 1 -24.92 -72.77 -1.01
CA MET A 1 -23.59 -72.87 -1.65
C MET A 1 -23.79 -73.53 -3.00
N HIS A 2 -24.18 -72.77 -4.03
CA HIS A 2 -23.32 -72.00 -4.97
C HIS A 2 -22.83 -72.85 -6.16
N ARG A 3 -23.26 -72.47 -7.36
CA ARG A 3 -22.94 -73.13 -8.65
C ARG A 3 -21.98 -72.28 -9.49
N ARG A 4 -20.99 -72.97 -10.06
CA ARG A 4 -20.43 -72.89 -11.43
C ARG A 4 -20.55 -71.56 -12.24
N ARG A 5 -19.40 -71.12 -12.77
CA ARG A 5 -19.20 -70.35 -14.04
C ARG A 5 -19.67 -71.21 -15.27
N PRO A 6 -19.61 -70.80 -16.58
CA PRO A 6 -18.94 -69.61 -17.18
C PRO A 6 -19.56 -68.95 -18.47
N LEU A 7 -18.94 -67.82 -18.89
CA LEU A 7 -18.55 -67.41 -20.28
C LEU A 7 -19.56 -67.02 -21.41
N VAL A 8 -19.05 -66.12 -22.29
CA VAL A 8 -19.47 -65.72 -23.68
C VAL A 8 -20.76 -64.85 -23.83
N ALA A 9 -20.96 -63.96 -24.82
CA ALA A 9 -20.18 -62.84 -25.43
C ALA A 9 -21.07 -62.07 -26.46
N ALA A 10 -20.54 -60.99 -27.06
CA ALA A 10 -20.94 -60.34 -28.35
C ALA A 10 -22.28 -59.56 -28.45
N LEU A 11 -22.59 -58.75 -29.50
CA LEU A 11 -21.82 -57.68 -30.23
C LEU A 11 -22.75 -56.94 -31.25
N SER A 12 -22.99 -55.62 -31.14
CA SER A 12 -23.68 -54.74 -32.14
C SER A 12 -23.37 -53.27 -31.78
N THR A 13 -22.87 -52.34 -32.62
CA THR A 13 -23.42 -51.68 -33.85
C THR A 13 -24.78 -50.96 -33.68
N ALA A 14 -25.08 -49.80 -34.32
CA ALA A 14 -24.32 -48.59 -34.70
C ALA A 14 -25.24 -47.59 -35.45
N VAL A 15 -25.12 -46.29 -35.16
CA VAL A 15 -25.27 -45.13 -36.10
C VAL A 15 -26.67 -44.65 -36.60
N LEU A 16 -26.78 -43.31 -36.62
CA LEU A 16 -27.70 -42.39 -37.34
C LEU A 16 -29.15 -42.15 -36.87
N ALA A 17 -29.62 -40.94 -37.18
CA ALA A 17 -30.75 -40.25 -36.57
C ALA A 17 -31.76 -39.71 -37.60
N ALA A 18 -33.01 -39.51 -37.17
CA ALA A 18 -33.93 -38.46 -37.61
C ALA A 18 -35.17 -38.42 -36.69
N GLY A 19 -35.67 -37.23 -36.33
CA GLY A 19 -36.89 -37.07 -35.52
C GLY A 19 -36.93 -35.72 -34.81
N ALA A 20 -37.78 -34.80 -35.28
CA ALA A 20 -37.67 -33.37 -34.98
C ALA A 20 -38.75 -32.81 -34.05
N LEU A 21 -38.40 -31.68 -33.40
CA LEU A 21 -39.23 -30.63 -32.79
C LEU A 21 -39.93 -30.84 -31.41
N ALA A 22 -39.86 -29.72 -30.67
CA ALA A 22 -40.87 -29.12 -29.78
C ALA A 22 -41.21 -29.76 -28.41
N ALA A 23 -40.50 -29.32 -27.36
CA ALA A 23 -41.08 -28.98 -26.04
C ALA A 23 -40.13 -28.10 -25.18
N PHE A 24 -39.91 -26.83 -25.54
CA PHE A 24 -39.24 -25.86 -24.64
C PHE A 24 -40.27 -25.15 -23.75
N ALA A 25 -40.49 -25.66 -22.54
CA ALA A 25 -41.17 -24.94 -21.45
C ALA A 25 -40.79 -25.61 -20.10
N GLY A 26 -40.14 -24.89 -19.19
CA GLY A 26 -39.74 -25.48 -17.89
C GLY A 26 -38.55 -24.85 -17.17
N LEU A 27 -37.84 -23.88 -17.76
CA LEU A 27 -36.89 -23.06 -17.01
C LEU A 27 -37.66 -22.07 -16.14
N GLY A 28 -37.86 -22.42 -14.87
CA GLY A 28 -38.38 -21.50 -13.86
C GLY A 28 -37.43 -20.31 -13.70
N THR A 29 -37.96 -19.09 -13.77
CA THR A 29 -37.18 -17.87 -13.58
C THR A 29 -36.64 -17.83 -12.15
N ALA A 30 -35.32 -17.93 -12.01
CA ALA A 30 -34.65 -17.66 -10.75
C ALA A 30 -35.00 -16.23 -10.32
N SER A 31 -35.83 -16.10 -9.29
CA SER A 31 -36.19 -14.80 -8.75
C SER A 31 -34.94 -14.18 -8.14
N ALA A 32 -34.48 -13.07 -8.71
CA ALA A 32 -33.33 -12.36 -8.19
C ALA A 32 -33.56 -12.04 -6.70
N ALA A 33 -32.63 -12.44 -5.85
CA ALA A 33 -32.66 -12.05 -4.44
C ALA A 33 -32.65 -10.52 -4.40
N THR A 34 -33.71 -9.91 -3.87
CA THR A 34 -33.79 -8.47 -3.70
C THR A 34 -32.69 -8.06 -2.73
N THR A 35 -31.62 -7.49 -3.26
CA THR A 35 -30.59 -6.84 -2.47
C THR A 35 -31.26 -5.80 -1.58
N ALA A 36 -31.02 -5.89 -0.27
CA ALA A 36 -31.31 -4.76 0.61
C ALA A 36 -30.59 -3.53 0.04
N PRO A 37 -31.20 -2.33 0.06
CA PRO A 37 -30.57 -1.15 -0.52
C PRO A 37 -29.24 -0.91 0.19
N SER A 38 -28.14 -1.05 -0.56
CA SER A 38 -26.83 -0.64 -0.07
C SER A 38 -26.94 0.80 0.40
N ALA A 39 -26.50 1.08 1.62
CA ALA A 39 -26.29 2.47 2.02
C ALA A 39 -25.37 3.13 0.98
N ALA A 40 -25.64 4.39 0.64
CA ALA A 40 -24.71 5.16 -0.16
C ALA A 40 -23.35 5.17 0.57
N PRO A 41 -22.23 4.93 -0.14
CA PRO A 41 -20.94 4.82 0.52
C PRO A 41 -20.58 6.15 1.17
N SER A 42 -20.48 6.15 2.50
CA SER A 42 -19.77 7.20 3.22
C SER A 42 -18.31 7.16 2.80
N THR A 43 -17.83 8.23 2.16
CA THR A 43 -16.46 8.36 1.68
C THR A 43 -15.46 8.35 2.84
N GLY A 44 -14.60 7.34 2.89
CA GLY A 44 -13.41 7.30 3.74
C GLY A 44 -13.67 7.10 5.23
N GLY A 45 -12.76 6.39 5.90
CA GLY A 45 -12.68 6.40 7.35
C GLY A 45 -12.04 5.19 8.02
N VAL A 46 -11.72 4.10 7.32
CA VAL A 46 -11.12 2.91 7.98
C VAL A 46 -9.69 3.22 8.44
N LYS A 47 -9.33 2.78 9.65
CA LYS A 47 -7.96 2.78 10.16
C LYS A 47 -7.48 1.36 10.41
N ILE A 48 -6.51 0.93 9.61
CA ILE A 48 -5.84 -0.36 9.68
C ILE A 48 -4.41 -0.11 10.15
N ALA A 49 -3.85 -0.92 11.05
CA ALA A 49 -2.46 -0.77 11.45
C ALA A 49 -1.80 -2.12 11.78
N TYR A 50 -0.50 -2.23 11.49
CA TYR A 50 0.30 -3.41 11.80
C TYR A 50 0.85 -3.36 13.22
N TYR A 51 0.71 -4.48 13.95
CA TYR A 51 1.37 -4.74 15.22
C TYR A 51 2.24 -5.99 15.07
N ASP A 52 3.55 -5.80 15.22
CA ASP A 52 4.53 -6.84 14.92
C ASP A 52 4.73 -7.78 16.11
N GLN A 53 4.81 -9.07 15.82
CA GLN A 53 5.08 -10.17 16.73
C GLN A 53 6.31 -9.91 17.61
N TRP A 54 7.40 -9.39 17.03
CA TRP A 54 8.64 -9.06 17.74
C TRP A 54 8.57 -7.79 18.62
N SER A 55 7.44 -7.07 18.63
CA SER A 55 7.22 -5.88 19.48
C SER A 55 7.45 -6.15 20.98
N VAL A 56 7.26 -7.40 21.41
CA VAL A 56 7.28 -7.83 22.82
C VAL A 56 8.67 -8.13 23.39
N TYR A 57 9.75 -7.90 22.62
CA TYR A 57 11.13 -8.14 23.07
C TYR A 57 11.84 -6.86 23.50
N GLY A 58 13.01 -6.52 22.92
CA GLY A 58 13.81 -5.34 23.28
C GLY A 58 13.09 -4.00 23.09
N ASN A 59 11.94 -4.00 22.41
CA ASN A 59 11.03 -2.87 22.27
C ASN A 59 10.10 -2.64 23.47
N ALA A 60 9.80 -3.69 24.24
CA ALA A 60 8.76 -3.71 25.28
C ALA A 60 7.38 -3.14 24.86
N PHE A 61 7.07 -3.10 23.56
CA PHE A 61 5.82 -2.52 23.04
C PHE A 61 4.69 -3.55 23.12
N TYR A 62 4.29 -3.90 24.35
CA TYR A 62 3.26 -4.90 24.64
C TYR A 62 1.85 -4.49 24.18
N PRO A 63 0.91 -5.43 23.96
CA PRO A 63 -0.46 -5.10 23.57
C PRO A 63 -1.22 -4.22 24.57
N LYS A 64 -0.78 -4.17 25.83
CA LYS A 64 -1.24 -3.18 26.83
C LYS A 64 -1.06 -1.74 26.38
N HIS A 65 -0.06 -1.44 25.56
CA HIS A 65 0.14 -0.11 24.99
C HIS A 65 -0.90 0.26 23.94
N LEU A 66 -1.57 -0.71 23.32
CA LEU A 66 -2.70 -0.45 22.42
C LEU A 66 -3.88 0.17 23.18
N ASP A 67 -4.15 -0.32 24.39
CA ASP A 67 -5.11 0.23 25.35
C ASP A 67 -4.60 1.54 25.99
N THR A 68 -3.49 1.47 26.73
CA THR A 68 -3.00 2.56 27.59
C THR A 68 -2.48 3.81 26.84
N ARG A 69 -2.09 3.69 25.57
CA ARG A 69 -1.77 4.85 24.70
C ARG A 69 -2.96 5.30 23.84
N GLY A 70 -4.14 4.68 24.01
CA GLY A 70 -5.36 5.02 23.29
C GLY A 70 -5.28 4.76 21.78
N ILE A 71 -4.64 3.67 21.36
CA ILE A 71 -4.51 3.26 19.96
C ILE A 71 -5.72 2.40 19.55
N ALA A 72 -6.05 1.37 20.35
CA ALA A 72 -7.12 0.41 20.07
C ALA A 72 -8.52 1.04 19.97
N GLY A 73 -8.72 2.21 20.59
CA GLY A 73 -9.95 3.01 20.46
C GLY A 73 -10.05 3.86 19.18
N LYS A 74 -8.99 3.88 18.35
CA LYS A 74 -8.87 4.67 17.11
C LYS A 74 -8.68 3.81 15.86
N LEU A 75 -8.54 2.49 16.01
CA LEU A 75 -8.37 1.53 14.92
C LEU A 75 -9.67 0.75 14.69
N ASP A 76 -9.94 0.45 13.42
CA ASP A 76 -11.01 -0.46 13.02
C ASP A 76 -10.46 -1.90 12.85
N VAL A 77 -9.23 -2.02 12.32
CA VAL A 77 -8.53 -3.30 12.12
C VAL A 77 -7.08 -3.20 12.63
N LEU A 78 -6.64 -4.25 13.32
CA LEU A 78 -5.25 -4.51 13.66
C LEU A 78 -4.76 -5.71 12.83
N ASN A 79 -3.74 -5.51 11.99
CA ASN A 79 -3.08 -6.62 11.31
C ASN A 79 -1.93 -7.11 12.20
N TYR A 80 -1.92 -8.41 12.51
CA TYR A 80 -0.86 -9.03 13.29
C TYR A 80 0.23 -9.60 12.37
N SER A 81 1.43 -9.02 12.42
CA SER A 81 2.56 -9.34 11.56
C SER A 81 3.54 -10.30 12.27
N PHE A 82 3.76 -11.55 11.86
CA PHE A 82 3.20 -12.27 10.70
C PHE A 82 3.09 -13.78 10.98
N GLY A 83 2.10 -14.42 10.36
CA GLY A 83 2.07 -15.87 10.14
C GLY A 83 2.82 -16.27 8.86
N ASN A 84 3.29 -17.52 8.80
CA ASN A 84 4.17 -18.01 7.73
C ASN A 84 3.62 -19.28 7.07
N ILE A 85 4.20 -19.69 5.93
CA ILE A 85 3.85 -20.88 5.14
C ILE A 85 4.93 -21.96 5.33
N ASP A 86 4.53 -23.18 5.67
CA ASP A 86 5.44 -24.31 5.87
C ASP A 86 6.15 -24.67 4.53
N PRO A 87 7.49 -24.66 4.47
CA PRO A 87 8.28 -24.93 3.26
C PRO A 87 8.04 -26.26 2.55
N THR A 88 7.44 -27.25 3.22
CA THR A 88 7.21 -28.61 2.69
C THR A 88 5.72 -28.93 2.62
N ASN A 89 4.94 -28.48 3.60
CA ASN A 89 3.52 -28.75 3.68
C ASN A 89 2.67 -27.74 2.92
N LEU A 90 3.16 -26.53 2.66
CA LEU A 90 2.38 -25.45 2.01
C LEU A 90 1.07 -25.18 2.77
N THR A 91 1.21 -25.00 4.07
CA THR A 91 0.14 -24.75 5.05
C THR A 91 0.58 -23.64 6.00
N CYS A 92 -0.37 -22.93 6.61
CA CYS A 92 -0.06 -22.21 7.84
C CYS A 92 0.47 -23.19 8.90
N PHE A 93 1.41 -22.71 9.73
CA PHE A 93 2.02 -23.45 10.82
C PHE A 93 2.39 -22.52 11.98
N GLU A 94 2.84 -23.10 13.09
CA GLU A 94 3.49 -22.40 14.20
C GLU A 94 4.93 -22.95 14.35
N ALA A 95 5.88 -22.09 14.70
CA ALA A 95 7.24 -22.48 15.07
C ALA A 95 7.86 -21.43 15.99
N ASN A 96 8.95 -21.77 16.67
CA ASN A 96 9.79 -20.83 17.41
C ASN A 96 11.19 -20.82 16.77
N LYS A 97 11.36 -20.00 15.74
CA LYS A 97 12.58 -19.87 14.94
C LYS A 97 12.62 -18.49 14.28
N ALA A 98 13.64 -17.68 14.61
CA ALA A 98 13.85 -16.38 13.98
C ALA A 98 14.09 -16.48 12.46
N ALA A 99 13.66 -15.46 11.72
CA ALA A 99 13.72 -15.40 10.26
C ALA A 99 15.14 -15.57 9.70
N GLY A 100 16.11 -14.82 10.23
CA GLY A 100 17.48 -14.75 9.71
C GLY A 100 17.91 -13.31 9.43
N ASP A 101 18.81 -13.15 8.46
CA ASP A 101 19.24 -11.87 7.89
C ASP A 101 18.74 -11.79 6.43
N ASP A 102 18.20 -10.65 6.00
CA ASP A 102 17.53 -10.51 4.69
C ASP A 102 18.47 -10.60 3.46
N ASN A 103 19.78 -10.77 3.67
CA ASN A 103 20.73 -11.10 2.59
C ASN A 103 20.87 -12.64 2.39
N ASN A 104 20.11 -13.45 3.11
CA ASN A 104 20.09 -14.92 2.99
C ASN A 104 18.87 -15.39 2.15
N PRO A 105 19.06 -16.13 1.03
CA PRO A 105 17.95 -16.66 0.22
C PRO A 105 17.06 -17.70 0.94
N ASN A 106 17.41 -18.07 2.17
CA ASN A 106 16.66 -18.98 3.03
C ASN A 106 16.32 -18.34 4.39
N ALA A 107 16.32 -17.00 4.48
CA ALA A 107 15.64 -16.33 5.57
C ALA A 107 14.13 -16.60 5.45
N GLY A 108 13.45 -16.73 6.59
CA GLY A 108 12.02 -17.06 6.63
C GLY A 108 11.67 -18.56 6.52
N ASP A 109 12.55 -19.41 5.97
CA ASP A 109 12.29 -20.85 5.78
C ASP A 109 11.90 -21.55 7.09
N GLY A 110 10.61 -21.85 7.30
CA GLY A 110 10.14 -22.50 8.53
C GLY A 110 10.28 -21.63 9.79
N ALA A 111 10.33 -20.30 9.63
CA ALA A 111 10.43 -19.33 10.72
C ALA A 111 9.06 -18.93 11.29
N GLY A 112 9.06 -18.42 12.52
CA GLY A 112 7.86 -17.99 13.27
C GLY A 112 8.20 -17.77 14.74
N ASP A 113 7.27 -17.22 15.52
CA ASP A 113 7.45 -17.02 16.95
C ASP A 113 6.20 -17.36 17.78
N SER A 114 5.93 -18.68 17.84
CA SER A 114 4.92 -19.28 18.72
C SER A 114 5.12 -18.92 20.19
N PHE A 115 6.33 -18.50 20.59
CA PHE A 115 6.61 -18.05 21.94
C PHE A 115 6.01 -16.66 22.20
N ALA A 116 6.31 -15.65 21.37
CA ALA A 116 5.65 -14.35 21.42
C ALA A 116 4.11 -14.49 21.34
N ASP A 117 3.65 -15.34 20.42
CA ASP A 117 2.24 -15.49 20.08
C ASP A 117 1.42 -16.07 21.25
N TYR A 118 1.81 -17.22 21.81
CA TYR A 118 0.96 -17.92 22.79
C TYR A 118 1.66 -18.58 24.00
N GLN A 119 2.99 -18.47 24.16
CA GLN A 119 3.71 -19.10 25.29
C GLN A 119 4.43 -18.11 26.22
N LYS A 120 4.69 -16.87 25.79
CA LYS A 120 5.29 -15.81 26.59
C LYS A 120 4.27 -15.26 27.59
N SER A 121 4.40 -15.61 28.87
CA SER A 121 3.57 -15.02 29.93
C SER A 121 3.80 -13.51 30.09
N PHE A 122 2.74 -12.78 30.43
CA PHE A 122 2.76 -11.37 30.81
C PHE A 122 2.48 -11.20 32.31
N SER A 123 3.19 -10.26 32.95
CA SER A 123 2.90 -9.89 34.33
C SER A 123 1.64 -9.00 34.42
N ALA A 124 1.12 -8.79 35.63
CA ALA A 124 0.07 -7.80 35.89
C ALA A 124 0.47 -6.37 35.49
N ALA A 125 1.77 -6.05 35.46
CA ALA A 125 2.27 -4.77 34.98
C ALA A 125 2.24 -4.66 33.45
N ASP A 126 2.34 -5.78 32.73
CA ASP A 126 2.50 -5.81 31.26
C ASP A 126 1.22 -6.23 30.51
N SER A 127 0.26 -6.86 31.20
CA SER A 127 -0.97 -7.37 30.61
C SER A 127 -2.05 -6.30 30.40
N VAL A 128 -2.92 -6.53 29.41
CA VAL A 128 -4.03 -5.63 29.06
C VAL A 128 -5.08 -5.56 30.19
N SER A 129 -5.38 -6.69 30.83
CA SER A 129 -6.32 -6.76 31.95
C SER A 129 -5.80 -6.18 33.27
N GLY A 130 -4.46 -6.06 33.42
CA GLY A 130 -3.84 -5.82 34.73
C GLY A 130 -3.78 -7.06 35.63
N VAL A 131 -4.11 -8.24 35.11
CA VAL A 131 -3.97 -9.55 35.78
C VAL A 131 -2.83 -10.32 35.10
N ALA A 132 -1.98 -10.99 35.87
CA ALA A 132 -0.90 -11.80 35.31
C ALA A 132 -1.45 -13.06 34.62
N ASP A 133 -0.79 -13.49 33.56
CA ASP A 133 -1.08 -14.79 32.92
C ASP A 133 -0.76 -15.95 33.90
N THR A 134 -1.51 -17.06 33.80
CA THR A 134 -1.34 -18.24 34.66
C THR A 134 -1.06 -19.50 33.84
N TRP A 135 -0.18 -20.37 34.37
CA TRP A 135 0.35 -21.56 33.69
C TRP A 135 -0.69 -22.59 33.21
N ASN A 136 -1.92 -22.50 33.72
CA ASN A 136 -3.03 -23.40 33.41
C ASN A 136 -4.03 -22.82 32.38
N GLN A 137 -3.72 -21.69 31.75
CA GLN A 137 -4.51 -21.14 30.64
C GLN A 137 -4.17 -21.88 29.34
N PRO A 138 -5.12 -22.13 28.42
CA PRO A 138 -4.84 -22.77 27.14
C PRO A 138 -3.85 -21.99 26.26
N ILE A 139 -3.78 -20.67 26.42
CA ILE A 139 -2.78 -19.80 25.79
C ILE A 139 -2.38 -18.69 26.77
N VAL A 140 -1.16 -18.19 26.61
CA VAL A 140 -0.71 -16.91 27.16
C VAL A 140 -0.31 -16.03 25.96
N GLY A 141 0.81 -15.29 26.00
CA GLY A 141 1.33 -14.61 24.81
C GLY A 141 0.48 -13.43 24.33
N VAL A 142 0.86 -12.86 23.18
CA VAL A 142 0.12 -11.79 22.51
C VAL A 142 -1.33 -12.21 22.23
N PHE A 143 -1.57 -13.47 21.87
CA PHE A 143 -2.90 -14.02 21.60
C PHE A 143 -3.84 -13.92 22.82
N ASN A 144 -3.36 -14.22 24.05
CA ASN A 144 -4.17 -14.01 25.25
C ASN A 144 -4.41 -12.52 25.52
N GLN A 145 -3.38 -11.67 25.32
CA GLN A 145 -3.54 -10.22 25.48
C GLN A 145 -4.53 -9.63 24.45
N PHE A 146 -4.62 -10.19 23.24
CA PHE A 146 -5.61 -9.81 22.23
C PHE A 146 -7.04 -10.22 22.62
N LYS A 147 -7.26 -11.37 23.27
CA LYS A 147 -8.57 -11.68 23.88
C LYS A 147 -8.97 -10.63 24.91
N GLN A 148 -8.03 -10.24 25.78
CA GLN A 148 -8.23 -9.21 26.80
C GLN A 148 -8.48 -7.82 26.16
N LEU A 149 -7.83 -7.51 25.04
CA LEU A 149 -8.01 -6.26 24.30
C LEU A 149 -9.38 -6.19 23.61
N LYS A 150 -9.82 -7.26 22.92
CA LYS A 150 -11.14 -7.32 22.29
C LYS A 150 -12.29 -7.29 23.31
N ALA A 151 -12.07 -7.74 24.54
CA ALA A 151 -13.03 -7.57 25.64
C ALA A 151 -13.22 -6.10 26.05
N LYS A 152 -12.18 -5.25 25.94
CA LYS A 152 -12.28 -3.79 26.12
C LYS A 152 -12.79 -3.07 24.87
N TYR A 153 -12.37 -3.52 23.69
CA TYR A 153 -12.63 -2.90 22.40
C TYR A 153 -13.41 -3.84 21.45
N PRO A 154 -14.70 -4.16 21.72
CA PRO A 154 -15.45 -5.18 20.97
C PRO A 154 -15.76 -4.81 19.51
N LYS A 155 -15.42 -3.59 19.07
CA LYS A 155 -15.48 -3.18 17.66
C LYS A 155 -14.21 -3.51 16.88
N LEU A 156 -13.04 -3.46 17.53
CA LEU A 156 -11.73 -3.66 16.90
C LEU A 156 -11.67 -5.06 16.29
N LYS A 157 -11.29 -5.12 15.02
CA LYS A 157 -10.98 -6.36 14.31
C LYS A 157 -9.50 -6.68 14.42
N ILE A 158 -9.16 -7.96 14.46
CA ILE A 158 -7.77 -8.40 14.40
C ILE A 158 -7.65 -9.40 13.27
N ASN A 159 -6.84 -9.10 12.26
CA ASN A 159 -6.49 -10.04 11.19
C ASN A 159 -5.13 -10.67 11.51
N ILE A 160 -4.95 -11.94 11.16
CA ILE A 160 -3.59 -12.50 11.01
C ILE A 160 -3.07 -12.04 9.65
N SER A 161 -1.90 -11.40 9.59
CA SER A 161 -1.23 -11.11 8.32
C SER A 161 -0.28 -12.26 7.98
N LEU A 162 -0.40 -12.80 6.78
CA LEU A 162 0.41 -13.91 6.29
C LEU A 162 1.46 -13.37 5.32
N GLY A 163 2.73 -13.64 5.60
CA GLY A 163 3.86 -13.18 4.78
C GLY A 163 4.53 -11.92 5.30
N GLY A 164 4.50 -10.86 4.52
CA GLY A 164 5.48 -9.77 4.56
C GLY A 164 6.79 -10.19 3.89
N TRP A 165 7.68 -9.22 3.69
CA TRP A 165 8.96 -9.32 2.99
C TRP A 165 9.64 -10.70 3.08
N THR A 166 10.13 -11.06 4.27
CA THR A 166 10.97 -12.23 4.52
C THR A 166 10.20 -13.57 4.56
N TYR A 167 8.88 -13.58 4.76
CA TYR A 167 8.06 -14.81 4.83
C TYR A 167 7.26 -15.09 3.54
N SER A 168 7.37 -14.23 2.52
CA SER A 168 6.61 -14.35 1.27
C SER A 168 7.02 -15.52 0.35
N LYS A 169 8.15 -16.18 0.62
CA LYS A 169 8.84 -17.11 -0.30
C LYS A 169 7.97 -18.23 -0.87
N TYR A 170 7.10 -18.85 -0.07
CA TYR A 170 6.35 -20.05 -0.44
C TYR A 170 4.91 -19.78 -0.90
N PHE A 171 4.52 -18.51 -1.11
CA PHE A 171 3.20 -18.20 -1.67
C PHE A 171 3.02 -18.73 -3.09
N HIS A 172 4.06 -18.68 -3.92
CA HIS A 172 4.03 -19.23 -5.28
C HIS A 172 3.62 -20.71 -5.27
N ASP A 173 4.32 -21.56 -4.51
CA ASP A 173 4.06 -23.00 -4.40
C ASP A 173 2.66 -23.28 -3.83
N ALA A 174 2.26 -22.53 -2.80
CA ALA A 174 0.92 -22.62 -2.22
C ALA A 174 -0.18 -22.21 -3.22
N ALA A 175 0.07 -21.19 -4.05
CA ALA A 175 -0.86 -20.66 -5.04
C ALA A 175 -0.94 -21.52 -6.32
N LEU A 176 0.11 -22.28 -6.63
CA LEU A 176 0.38 -22.92 -7.93
C LEU A 176 -0.74 -23.84 -8.46
N THR A 177 -1.45 -24.55 -7.56
CA THR A 177 -2.47 -25.54 -7.95
C THR A 177 -3.76 -25.39 -7.14
N ASP A 178 -4.86 -25.87 -7.70
CA ASP A 178 -6.15 -25.92 -6.99
C ASP A 178 -6.07 -26.71 -5.67
N ALA A 179 -5.31 -27.81 -5.66
CA ALA A 179 -5.11 -28.64 -4.48
C ALA A 179 -4.21 -27.98 -3.43
N SER A 180 -3.11 -27.33 -3.83
CA SER A 180 -2.22 -26.61 -2.90
C SER A 180 -2.92 -25.39 -2.29
N ARG A 181 -3.66 -24.59 -3.09
CA ARG A 181 -4.46 -23.47 -2.57
C ARG A 181 -5.48 -23.92 -1.54
N LYS A 182 -6.28 -24.95 -1.86
CA LYS A 182 -7.31 -25.47 -0.95
C LYS A 182 -6.72 -25.99 0.36
N LYS A 183 -5.58 -26.69 0.29
CA LYS A 183 -4.83 -27.14 1.47
C LYS A 183 -4.33 -25.95 2.31
N PHE A 184 -3.70 -24.97 1.68
CA PHE A 184 -3.16 -23.78 2.33
C PHE A 184 -4.26 -22.98 3.03
N VAL A 185 -5.27 -22.50 2.29
CA VAL A 185 -6.39 -21.72 2.82
C VAL A 185 -7.09 -22.44 3.97
N SER A 186 -7.40 -23.74 3.81
CA SER A 186 -8.08 -24.52 4.84
C SER A 186 -7.25 -24.65 6.12
N SER A 187 -5.91 -24.81 6.00
CA SER A 187 -5.02 -24.86 7.16
C SER A 187 -4.98 -23.54 7.94
N CYS A 188 -4.96 -22.40 7.24
CA CYS A 188 -4.92 -21.07 7.87
C CYS A 188 -6.24 -20.73 8.56
N ILE A 189 -7.38 -21.09 7.96
CA ILE A 189 -8.70 -20.94 8.59
C ILE A 189 -8.82 -21.89 9.80
N ASN A 190 -8.31 -23.11 9.73
CA ASN A 190 -8.27 -24.02 10.87
C ASN A 190 -7.41 -23.49 12.04
N GLN A 191 -6.21 -22.99 11.75
CA GLN A 191 -5.26 -22.53 12.77
C GLN A 191 -5.71 -21.23 13.43
N TYR A 192 -5.97 -20.18 12.64
CA TYR A 192 -6.20 -18.83 13.17
C TYR A 192 -7.68 -18.50 13.39
N ILE A 193 -8.56 -18.88 12.45
CA ILE A 193 -9.99 -18.48 12.50
C ILE A 193 -10.78 -19.41 13.43
N ALA A 194 -10.65 -20.74 13.26
CA ALA A 194 -11.18 -21.73 14.19
C ALA A 194 -10.32 -21.86 15.46
N GLY A 195 -9.09 -21.34 15.44
CA GLY A 195 -8.23 -21.21 16.62
C GLY A 195 -7.53 -22.50 17.06
N ASN A 196 -7.38 -23.49 16.17
CA ASN A 196 -6.75 -24.78 16.48
C ASN A 196 -5.22 -24.68 16.39
N LEU A 197 -4.57 -24.25 17.48
CA LEU A 197 -3.12 -24.12 17.54
C LEU A 197 -2.42 -25.46 17.80
N PRO A 198 -1.22 -25.71 17.25
CA PRO A 198 -0.29 -26.74 17.72
C PRO A 198 -0.02 -26.62 19.23
N VAL A 199 0.07 -27.77 19.91
CA VAL A 199 0.42 -27.80 21.34
C VAL A 199 1.94 -27.72 21.49
N ASP A 200 2.43 -26.61 22.04
CA ASP A 200 3.85 -26.33 22.28
C ASP A 200 4.04 -25.51 23.58
N GLY A 201 5.15 -25.72 24.29
CA GLY A 201 5.42 -25.11 25.59
C GLY A 201 4.44 -25.47 26.74
N GLY A 202 3.46 -26.33 26.47
CA GLY A 202 2.31 -26.61 27.37
C GLY A 202 1.05 -25.80 27.04
N TYR A 203 1.08 -24.95 26.00
CA TYR A 203 0.00 -24.10 25.52
C TYR A 203 -0.47 -24.53 24.12
N GLY A 204 -1.58 -23.98 23.64
CA GLY A 204 -2.19 -24.29 22.35
C GLY A 204 -3.36 -25.29 22.44
N GLY A 205 -3.65 -25.97 21.33
CA GLY A 205 -4.73 -26.96 21.21
C GLY A 205 -5.99 -26.45 20.50
N ASN A 206 -7.00 -27.33 20.40
CA ASN A 206 -8.22 -27.06 19.64
C ASN A 206 -9.04 -25.91 20.23
N GLY A 207 -9.42 -24.94 19.39
CA GLY A 207 -10.15 -23.73 19.78
C GLY A 207 -9.37 -22.78 20.71
N ALA A 208 -8.10 -23.03 21.00
CA ALA A 208 -7.32 -22.27 21.97
C ALA A 208 -7.18 -20.79 21.57
N ALA A 209 -7.09 -20.47 20.28
CA ALA A 209 -7.10 -19.09 19.75
C ALA A 209 -8.48 -18.60 19.26
N ALA A 210 -9.55 -19.39 19.41
CA ALA A 210 -10.84 -19.08 18.81
C ALA A 210 -11.39 -17.71 19.24
N GLY A 211 -11.92 -16.95 18.27
CA GLY A 211 -12.47 -15.61 18.49
C GLY A 211 -11.45 -14.47 18.59
N ILE A 212 -10.13 -14.75 18.58
CA ILE A 212 -9.10 -13.70 18.46
C ILE A 212 -9.19 -13.05 17.08
N PHE A 213 -9.11 -13.86 16.03
CA PHE A 213 -9.04 -13.35 14.67
C PHE A 213 -10.44 -13.14 14.06
N ASP A 214 -10.57 -12.04 13.32
CA ASP A 214 -11.77 -11.64 12.57
C ASP A 214 -11.56 -11.69 11.06
N GLY A 215 -10.38 -12.08 10.60
CA GLY A 215 -10.04 -12.18 9.19
C GLY A 215 -8.59 -12.59 8.95
N VAL A 216 -8.23 -12.60 7.67
CA VAL A 216 -6.88 -12.85 7.18
C VAL A 216 -6.45 -11.65 6.33
N ASP A 217 -5.20 -11.23 6.49
CA ASP A 217 -4.53 -10.27 5.64
C ASP A 217 -3.43 -11.02 4.85
N ILE A 218 -3.33 -10.80 3.54
CA ILE A 218 -2.37 -11.46 2.66
C ILE A 218 -1.31 -10.45 2.25
N ASP A 219 -0.07 -10.69 2.65
CA ASP A 219 1.08 -9.83 2.37
C ASP A 219 2.12 -10.64 1.58
N TRP A 220 1.87 -10.82 0.27
CA TRP A 220 2.79 -11.49 -0.64
C TRP A 220 3.63 -10.44 -1.37
N GLU A 221 4.94 -10.44 -1.08
CA GLU A 221 5.94 -9.59 -1.70
C GLU A 221 6.88 -10.39 -2.65
N TYR A 222 6.58 -10.55 -3.95
CA TYR A 222 5.39 -10.11 -4.70
C TYR A 222 4.99 -11.16 -5.76
N PRO A 223 3.69 -11.29 -6.11
CA PRO A 223 3.23 -12.17 -7.20
C PRO A 223 4.01 -11.94 -8.51
N GLY A 224 4.65 -12.99 -9.03
CA GLY A 224 5.29 -13.02 -10.35
C GLY A 224 6.44 -12.03 -10.58
N SER A 225 6.97 -11.42 -9.53
CA SER A 225 8.05 -10.43 -9.60
C SER A 225 9.31 -10.98 -8.91
N PRO A 226 10.51 -10.78 -9.50
CA PRO A 226 11.79 -11.06 -8.84
C PRO A 226 12.15 -10.01 -7.77
N ASP A 227 11.37 -8.94 -7.64
CA ASP A 227 11.69 -7.71 -6.91
C ASP A 227 11.12 -7.73 -5.47
N GLY A 228 11.02 -8.93 -4.88
CA GLY A 228 10.71 -9.17 -3.47
C GLY A 228 11.97 -9.55 -2.66
N HIS A 229 11.78 -10.18 -1.49
CA HIS A 229 12.89 -10.70 -0.69
C HIS A 229 13.71 -11.76 -1.45
N LEU A 230 15.02 -11.81 -1.15
CA LEU A 230 15.97 -12.69 -1.83
C LEU A 230 15.57 -14.16 -1.69
N GLY A 231 15.51 -14.88 -2.81
CA GLY A 231 15.16 -16.31 -2.82
C GLY A 231 13.66 -16.61 -2.73
N ASN A 232 12.78 -15.59 -2.76
CA ASN A 232 11.35 -15.81 -2.94
C ASN A 232 11.07 -16.54 -4.26
N HIS A 233 10.14 -17.50 -4.26
CA HIS A 233 9.70 -18.17 -5.48
C HIS A 233 8.68 -17.31 -6.22
N TYR A 234 8.74 -17.28 -7.55
CA TYR A 234 7.83 -16.48 -8.39
C TYR A 234 7.67 -17.10 -9.79
N GLY A 235 6.52 -16.88 -10.42
CA GLY A 235 6.20 -17.33 -11.77
C GLY A 235 5.21 -16.40 -12.49
N ALA A 236 5.16 -16.45 -13.82
CA ALA A 236 4.22 -15.63 -14.61
C ALA A 236 2.75 -16.03 -14.37
N GLU A 237 2.54 -17.29 -13.97
CA GLU A 237 1.26 -17.86 -13.53
C GLU A 237 0.72 -17.24 -12.23
N ASP A 238 1.57 -16.59 -11.42
CA ASP A 238 1.17 -15.94 -10.16
C ASP A 238 0.10 -14.88 -10.39
N LYS A 239 0.07 -14.24 -11.57
CA LYS A 239 -0.97 -13.26 -11.92
C LYS A 239 -2.38 -13.84 -11.84
N ALA A 240 -2.57 -15.08 -12.29
CA ALA A 240 -3.85 -15.77 -12.20
C ALA A 240 -4.00 -16.55 -10.89
N ASN A 241 -2.91 -17.14 -10.40
CA ASN A 241 -2.91 -17.94 -9.17
C ASN A 241 -3.16 -17.08 -7.91
N TYR A 242 -2.72 -15.82 -7.88
CA TYR A 242 -3.03 -14.88 -6.79
C TYR A 242 -4.52 -14.50 -6.77
N THR A 243 -5.13 -14.21 -7.93
CA THR A 243 -6.59 -14.03 -8.05
C THR A 243 -7.34 -15.27 -7.56
N ALA A 244 -6.89 -16.46 -7.95
CA ALA A 244 -7.47 -17.73 -7.51
C ALA A 244 -7.27 -18.01 -6.00
N LEU A 245 -6.15 -17.56 -5.42
CA LEU A 245 -5.87 -17.67 -3.98
C LEU A 245 -6.78 -16.77 -3.15
N LEU A 246 -6.94 -15.50 -3.55
CA LEU A 246 -7.84 -14.57 -2.87
C LEU A 246 -9.31 -15.02 -3.00
N ALA A 247 -9.71 -15.56 -4.16
CA ALA A 247 -11.04 -16.16 -4.34
C ALA A 247 -11.26 -17.40 -3.45
N GLU A 248 -10.26 -18.26 -3.30
CA GLU A 248 -10.33 -19.44 -2.42
C GLU A 248 -10.42 -19.03 -0.93
N PHE A 249 -9.62 -18.04 -0.49
CA PHE A 249 -9.75 -17.45 0.85
C PHE A 249 -11.15 -16.89 1.10
N ARG A 250 -11.67 -16.05 0.20
CA ARG A 250 -13.02 -15.48 0.32
C ARG A 250 -14.09 -16.58 0.45
N SER A 251 -14.06 -17.55 -0.45
CA SER A 251 -14.97 -18.70 -0.48
C SER A 251 -14.99 -19.49 0.83
N GLN A 252 -13.81 -19.87 1.36
CA GLN A 252 -13.75 -20.64 2.60
C GLN A 252 -14.05 -19.79 3.85
N LEU A 253 -13.68 -18.50 3.88
CA LEU A 253 -14.06 -17.58 4.96
C LEU A 253 -15.57 -17.36 5.01
N ASP A 254 -16.24 -17.23 3.86
CA ASP A 254 -17.70 -17.08 3.77
C ASP A 254 -18.43 -18.37 4.17
N ALA A 255 -17.95 -19.53 3.73
CA ALA A 255 -18.48 -20.83 4.13
C ALA A 255 -18.32 -21.07 5.65
N TYR A 256 -17.16 -20.72 6.21
CA TYR A 256 -16.93 -20.79 7.66
C TYR A 256 -17.83 -19.79 8.40
N GLY A 257 -17.95 -18.56 7.90
CA GLY A 257 -18.82 -17.51 8.44
C GLY A 257 -20.29 -17.92 8.50
N ALA A 258 -20.82 -18.47 7.41
CA ALA A 258 -22.18 -18.99 7.33
C ALA A 258 -22.44 -20.13 8.32
N ALA A 259 -21.48 -21.06 8.48
CA ALA A 259 -21.57 -22.14 9.46
C ALA A 259 -21.49 -21.65 10.92
N HIS A 260 -20.81 -20.53 11.18
CA HIS A 260 -20.57 -19.98 12.52
C HIS A 260 -21.37 -18.69 12.77
N GLY A 261 -22.68 -18.76 12.52
CA GLY A 261 -23.64 -17.72 12.91
C GLY A 261 -23.78 -16.55 11.92
N GLY A 262 -23.31 -16.70 10.68
CA GLY A 262 -23.39 -15.66 9.65
C GLY A 262 -22.37 -14.53 9.84
N LYS A 263 -21.28 -14.76 10.58
CA LYS A 263 -20.22 -13.76 10.76
C LYS A 263 -19.43 -13.58 9.46
N HIS A 264 -19.41 -12.35 8.94
CA HIS A 264 -18.42 -11.96 7.93
C HIS A 264 -17.02 -11.93 8.55
N TYR A 265 -16.07 -12.58 7.90
CA TYR A 265 -14.65 -12.51 8.23
C TYR A 265 -13.93 -11.66 7.19
N LEU A 266 -13.01 -10.79 7.59
CA LEU A 266 -12.29 -9.92 6.67
C LEU A 266 -11.30 -10.72 5.82
N LEU A 267 -11.17 -10.35 4.55
CA LEU A 267 -10.02 -10.67 3.71
C LEU A 267 -9.39 -9.37 3.23
N THR A 268 -8.21 -9.04 3.73
CA THR A 268 -7.43 -7.87 3.27
C THR A 268 -6.14 -8.33 2.60
N ALA A 269 -5.46 -7.43 1.91
CA ALA A 269 -4.12 -7.71 1.39
C ALA A 269 -3.25 -6.45 1.39
N ALA A 270 -2.00 -6.60 1.79
CA ALA A 270 -0.94 -5.64 1.47
C ALA A 270 -0.56 -5.80 -0.02
N LEU A 271 -0.40 -4.67 -0.70
CA LEU A 271 -0.31 -4.64 -2.16
C LEU A 271 0.70 -3.58 -2.64
N PRO A 272 1.43 -3.86 -3.74
CA PRO A 272 2.51 -3.00 -4.21
C PRO A 272 2.02 -1.63 -4.72
N ALA A 273 2.86 -0.61 -4.50
CA ALA A 273 2.71 0.71 -5.11
C ALA A 273 3.49 0.89 -6.43
N GLY A 274 4.35 -0.06 -6.81
CA GLY A 274 5.14 0.01 -8.04
C GLY A 274 4.45 -0.63 -9.25
N GLN A 275 4.39 0.08 -10.37
CA GLN A 275 3.77 -0.39 -11.63
C GLN A 275 4.49 -1.62 -12.22
N ASP A 276 5.78 -1.78 -11.90
CA ASP A 276 6.57 -2.99 -12.16
C ASP A 276 6.03 -4.24 -11.44
N LYS A 277 5.38 -4.09 -10.30
CA LYS A 277 4.78 -5.18 -9.52
C LYS A 277 3.27 -5.28 -9.76
N ILE A 278 2.56 -4.14 -9.81
CA ILE A 278 1.11 -4.09 -10.08
C ILE A 278 0.74 -4.74 -11.43
N LYS A 279 1.61 -4.65 -12.45
CA LYS A 279 1.40 -5.33 -13.75
C LYS A 279 1.21 -6.85 -13.64
N ASN A 280 1.72 -7.46 -12.58
CA ASN A 280 1.60 -8.89 -12.32
C ASN A 280 0.31 -9.28 -11.58
N ILE A 281 -0.62 -8.34 -11.35
CA ILE A 281 -1.88 -8.60 -10.63
C ILE A 281 -3.07 -8.30 -11.55
N GLU A 282 -4.17 -9.04 -11.39
CA GLU A 282 -5.45 -8.77 -12.06
C GLU A 282 -6.25 -7.76 -11.23
N THR A 283 -5.83 -6.50 -11.34
CA THR A 283 -6.39 -5.34 -10.61
C THR A 283 -7.91 -5.22 -10.74
N ASP A 284 -8.44 -5.62 -11.90
CA ASP A 284 -9.86 -5.62 -12.29
C ASP A 284 -10.68 -6.72 -11.59
N LYS A 285 -10.03 -7.72 -10.99
CA LYS A 285 -10.69 -8.93 -10.45
C LYS A 285 -10.56 -9.07 -8.94
N ILE A 286 -9.38 -8.82 -8.38
CA ILE A 286 -9.12 -9.11 -6.96
C ILE A 286 -9.99 -8.28 -5.99
N GLY A 287 -10.49 -7.13 -6.42
CA GLY A 287 -11.44 -6.29 -5.67
C GLY A 287 -12.81 -6.95 -5.42
N ALA A 288 -13.13 -8.06 -6.07
CA ALA A 288 -14.30 -8.89 -5.74
C ALA A 288 -14.09 -9.72 -4.47
N SER A 289 -12.85 -10.14 -4.19
CA SER A 289 -12.50 -10.99 -3.03
C SER A 289 -12.10 -10.18 -1.79
N LEU A 290 -11.37 -9.07 -1.98
CA LEU A 290 -10.87 -8.26 -0.86
C LEU A 290 -11.97 -7.40 -0.24
N ASP A 291 -11.97 -7.26 1.08
CA ASP A 291 -12.65 -6.20 1.82
C ASP A 291 -11.89 -4.88 1.68
N TYR A 292 -10.56 -4.90 1.89
CA TYR A 292 -9.65 -3.77 1.71
C TYR A 292 -8.35 -4.15 1.01
N ALA A 293 -7.84 -3.23 0.21
CA ALA A 293 -6.52 -3.25 -0.43
C ALA A 293 -5.59 -2.25 0.27
N ASN A 294 -4.59 -2.74 0.98
CA ASN A 294 -3.63 -1.96 1.75
C ASN A 294 -2.43 -1.61 0.87
N ILE A 295 -2.54 -0.52 0.11
CA ILE A 295 -1.47 -0.17 -0.85
C ILE A 295 -0.28 0.40 -0.09
N MET A 296 0.86 -0.29 -0.18
CA MET A 296 2.11 0.06 0.49
C MET A 296 2.78 1.25 -0.22
N THR A 297 2.21 2.44 -0.07
CA THR A 297 2.63 3.66 -0.80
C THR A 297 3.81 4.40 -0.14
N TYR A 298 4.71 3.62 0.46
CA TYR A 298 6.00 4.01 1.04
C TYR A 298 7.11 3.19 0.35
N ASP A 299 8.35 3.21 0.86
CA ASP A 299 9.49 2.45 0.30
C ASP A 299 9.81 2.70 -1.19
N MET A 300 9.35 3.83 -1.72
CA MET A 300 9.55 4.23 -3.12
C MET A 300 11.00 4.59 -3.44
N HIS A 301 11.78 4.95 -2.42
CA HIS A 301 13.21 5.23 -2.50
C HIS A 301 13.87 5.06 -1.13
N GLY A 302 15.14 4.64 -1.11
CA GLY A 302 15.79 4.23 0.13
C GLY A 302 17.29 3.99 0.01
N ALA A 303 17.94 3.78 1.16
CA ALA A 303 19.39 3.72 1.28
C ALA A 303 20.05 2.44 0.71
N TRP A 304 19.29 1.56 0.05
CA TRP A 304 19.81 0.61 -0.94
C TRP A 304 20.55 1.37 -2.06
N ASN A 305 20.05 2.53 -2.45
CA ASN A 305 20.76 3.54 -3.24
C ASN A 305 21.76 4.29 -2.33
N ALA A 306 22.79 3.59 -1.85
CA ALA A 306 23.66 4.02 -0.76
C ALA A 306 24.39 5.35 -1.00
N THR A 307 24.74 5.67 -2.24
CA THR A 307 25.38 6.93 -2.66
C THR A 307 24.39 8.06 -3.00
N GLY A 308 23.09 7.82 -2.79
CA GLY A 308 22.02 8.72 -3.25
C GLY A 308 21.66 8.52 -4.72
N PRO A 309 20.96 9.48 -5.35
CA PRO A 309 20.56 10.77 -4.78
C PRO A 309 19.64 10.60 -3.55
N THR A 310 19.71 11.50 -2.58
CA THR A 310 18.76 11.55 -1.46
C THR A 310 17.41 12.07 -1.95
N TYR A 311 16.34 11.32 -1.71
CA TYR A 311 15.00 11.70 -2.17
C TYR A 311 13.91 11.00 -1.33
N HIS A 312 12.65 11.29 -1.64
CA HIS A 312 11.51 10.90 -0.82
C HIS A 312 11.17 9.40 -0.90
N GLN A 313 10.86 8.77 0.25
CA GLN A 313 10.39 7.37 0.27
C GLN A 313 8.89 7.23 -0.02
N SER A 314 8.15 8.34 0.02
CA SER A 314 6.69 8.39 -0.07
C SER A 314 6.18 9.66 -0.81
N PRO A 315 6.74 10.04 -1.97
CA PRO A 315 6.31 11.23 -2.70
C PRO A 315 4.85 11.10 -3.14
N LEU A 316 4.03 12.12 -2.88
CA LEU A 316 2.62 12.12 -3.25
C LEU A 316 2.43 12.25 -4.76
N VAL A 317 3.30 13.04 -5.39
CA VAL A 317 3.41 13.22 -6.85
C VAL A 317 4.87 13.04 -7.25
N SER A 318 5.14 12.53 -8.45
CA SER A 318 6.48 12.55 -9.06
C SER A 318 6.60 13.77 -9.98
N PRO A 319 7.26 14.87 -9.56
CA PRO A 319 7.43 16.07 -10.39
C PRO A 319 8.51 15.91 -11.47
N ALA A 320 8.64 16.89 -12.36
CA ALA A 320 9.60 16.84 -13.49
C ALA A 320 11.08 16.97 -13.07
N ASN A 321 11.35 17.50 -11.89
CA ASN A 321 12.67 17.64 -11.24
C ASN A 321 13.03 16.46 -10.32
N ASP A 322 12.16 15.46 -10.22
CA ASP A 322 12.41 14.21 -9.50
C ASP A 322 13.73 13.56 -10.01
N PRO A 323 14.66 13.14 -9.12
CA PRO A 323 15.95 12.58 -9.50
C PRO A 323 16.01 11.04 -9.56
N THR A 324 14.93 10.31 -9.23
CA THR A 324 14.95 8.83 -9.17
C THR A 324 14.81 8.19 -10.56
N ASP A 325 15.04 6.88 -10.67
CA ASP A 325 14.87 6.16 -11.93
C ASP A 325 13.40 6.02 -12.36
N VAL A 326 13.19 5.92 -13.68
CA VAL A 326 11.88 5.59 -14.27
C VAL A 326 11.62 4.09 -14.21
N ILE A 327 10.40 3.72 -13.82
CA ILE A 327 9.95 2.34 -13.75
C ILE A 327 9.73 1.85 -15.18
N LYS A 328 10.46 0.81 -15.59
CA LYS A 328 10.34 0.19 -16.92
C LYS A 328 9.12 -0.73 -16.98
N PRO A 329 8.47 -0.91 -18.15
CA PRO A 329 8.86 -0.41 -19.48
C PRO A 329 8.40 1.02 -19.81
N GLY A 330 7.59 1.66 -18.96
CA GLY A 330 7.10 3.02 -19.18
C GLY A 330 8.09 4.11 -18.75
N THR A 331 7.54 5.31 -18.51
CA THR A 331 8.28 6.54 -18.19
C THR A 331 7.89 7.17 -16.85
N GLN A 332 6.95 6.59 -16.12
CA GLN A 332 6.57 7.04 -14.78
C GLN A 332 7.57 6.59 -13.73
N LYS A 333 7.58 7.29 -12.61
CA LYS A 333 8.34 6.95 -11.39
C LYS A 333 7.39 6.54 -10.28
N TYR A 334 7.95 6.06 -9.17
CA TYR A 334 7.18 5.78 -7.96
C TYR A 334 6.60 7.08 -7.38
N SER A 335 5.28 7.10 -7.16
CA SER A 335 4.61 8.10 -6.32
C SER A 335 3.25 7.56 -5.88
N ILE A 336 2.70 8.10 -4.80
CA ILE A 336 1.38 7.72 -4.27
C ILE A 336 0.30 7.93 -5.35
N SER A 337 0.34 9.02 -6.12
CA SER A 337 -0.60 9.23 -7.23
C SER A 337 -0.48 8.14 -8.29
N ASN A 338 0.72 7.93 -8.85
CA ASN A 338 0.94 6.98 -9.95
C ASN A 338 0.56 5.54 -9.57
N ALA A 339 0.78 5.16 -8.30
CA ALA A 339 0.38 3.88 -7.74
C ALA A 339 -1.14 3.71 -7.76
N ILE A 340 -1.85 4.67 -7.18
CA ILE A 340 -3.31 4.64 -7.00
C ILE A 340 -4.06 4.78 -8.32
N ASP A 341 -3.56 5.62 -9.22
CA ASP A 341 -4.10 5.78 -10.57
C ASP A 341 -3.93 4.47 -11.37
N SER A 342 -2.81 3.76 -11.20
CA SER A 342 -2.60 2.45 -11.82
C SER A 342 -3.53 1.36 -11.26
N TRP A 343 -3.90 1.42 -9.98
CA TRP A 343 -4.89 0.49 -9.39
C TRP A 343 -6.33 0.78 -9.84
N ILE A 344 -6.73 2.05 -9.90
CA ILE A 344 -8.13 2.47 -10.17
C ILE A 344 -8.39 2.63 -11.67
N ASP A 345 -7.62 3.47 -12.36
CA ASP A 345 -7.85 3.88 -13.74
C ASP A 345 -7.06 3.02 -14.75
N GLY A 346 -5.99 2.36 -14.28
CA GLY A 346 -5.16 1.46 -15.06
C GLY A 346 -4.01 2.16 -15.78
N ASN A 347 -3.15 1.38 -16.44
CA ASN A 347 -1.96 1.92 -17.07
C ASN A 347 -1.47 1.05 -18.23
N ALA A 348 -1.92 1.38 -19.44
CA ALA A 348 -1.61 0.64 -20.66
C ALA A 348 -0.10 0.56 -20.96
N ALA A 349 0.70 1.57 -20.56
CA ALA A 349 2.15 1.57 -20.75
C ALA A 349 2.87 0.49 -19.93
N TYR A 350 2.22 -0.06 -18.90
CA TYR A 350 2.74 -1.12 -18.04
C TYR A 350 1.94 -2.44 -18.16
N GLY A 351 0.88 -2.47 -18.97
CA GLY A 351 -0.03 -3.62 -19.06
C GLY A 351 -0.95 -3.80 -17.84
N ILE A 352 -1.22 -2.72 -17.10
CA ILE A 352 -2.10 -2.71 -15.92
C ILE A 352 -3.52 -2.38 -16.36
N ALA A 353 -4.50 -3.18 -15.91
CA ALA A 353 -5.90 -3.06 -16.34
C ALA A 353 -6.69 -1.95 -15.61
N GLY A 354 -6.29 -1.60 -14.39
CA GLY A 354 -7.10 -0.74 -13.51
C GLY A 354 -8.31 -1.48 -12.95
N GLY A 355 -9.40 -0.76 -12.69
CA GLY A 355 -10.68 -1.33 -12.31
C GLY A 355 -10.83 -1.71 -10.83
N PHE A 356 -9.82 -1.51 -9.98
CA PHE A 356 -9.96 -1.81 -8.56
C PHE A 356 -10.88 -0.78 -7.86
N PRO A 357 -11.85 -1.20 -7.04
CA PRO A 357 -12.77 -0.28 -6.36
C PRO A 357 -12.04 0.70 -5.41
N ALA A 358 -12.05 1.98 -5.76
CA ALA A 358 -11.42 3.06 -4.98
C ALA A 358 -11.84 3.05 -3.49
N ASN A 359 -13.13 2.84 -3.23
CA ASN A 359 -13.70 2.77 -1.88
C ASN A 359 -13.31 1.51 -1.06
N LYS A 360 -12.43 0.65 -1.60
CA LYS A 360 -11.76 -0.46 -0.88
C LYS A 360 -10.25 -0.24 -0.71
N ILE A 361 -9.65 0.77 -1.34
CA ILE A 361 -8.23 1.08 -1.25
C ILE A 361 -7.94 1.88 0.02
N THR A 362 -6.95 1.47 0.82
CA THR A 362 -6.35 2.30 1.86
C THR A 362 -4.96 2.78 1.40
N LEU A 363 -4.57 3.98 1.80
CA LEU A 363 -3.19 4.45 1.64
C LEU A 363 -2.35 3.96 2.82
N GLY A 364 -1.20 3.35 2.54
CA GLY A 364 -0.16 3.11 3.53
C GLY A 364 0.41 4.41 4.11
N TYR A 365 0.81 4.37 5.38
CA TYR A 365 1.47 5.44 6.13
C TYR A 365 2.60 4.85 6.97
N GLU A 366 3.81 5.37 6.79
CA GLU A 366 5.03 4.87 7.39
C GLU A 366 5.37 5.54 8.74
N PHE A 367 5.57 4.74 9.80
CA PHE A 367 6.06 5.21 11.11
C PHE A 367 7.58 5.07 11.27
N TYR A 368 8.28 5.01 10.15
CA TYR A 368 9.74 4.92 10.03
C TYR A 368 10.23 5.78 8.86
N TYR A 369 11.52 6.10 8.90
CA TYR A 369 12.19 7.04 8.01
C TYR A 369 13.35 6.35 7.32
N ARG A 370 13.48 6.58 6.02
CA ARG A 370 14.66 6.17 5.23
C ARG A 370 15.66 7.32 5.20
N GLY A 371 16.95 7.01 5.37
CA GLY A 371 17.95 8.06 5.58
C GLY A 371 19.40 7.72 5.21
N TRP A 372 20.17 8.76 4.92
CA TRP A 372 21.54 8.72 4.42
C TRP A 372 22.46 9.60 5.26
N LYS A 373 23.79 9.42 5.15
CA LYS A 373 24.81 10.22 5.87
C LYS A 373 25.89 10.79 4.96
N GLY A 374 26.58 11.82 5.46
CA GLY A 374 27.58 12.57 4.71
C GLY A 374 26.95 13.34 3.53
N VAL A 375 25.71 13.78 3.71
CA VAL A 375 24.90 14.45 2.70
C VAL A 375 25.20 15.96 2.74
N PRO A 376 25.56 16.61 1.62
CA PRO A 376 25.79 18.06 1.56
C PRO A 376 24.60 18.88 2.03
N ALA A 377 24.87 20.03 2.67
CA ALA A 377 23.82 20.95 3.16
C ALA A 377 23.11 21.74 2.03
N THR A 378 23.59 21.63 0.79
CA THR A 378 22.93 22.15 -0.41
C THR A 378 21.49 21.66 -0.47
N ASN A 379 20.53 22.56 -0.66
CA ASN A 379 19.09 22.25 -0.68
C ASN A 379 18.62 21.44 0.56
N ASN A 380 19.21 21.69 1.73
CA ASN A 380 18.97 20.93 2.97
C ASN A 380 19.09 19.41 2.75
N GLY A 381 20.06 18.98 1.95
CA GLY A 381 20.30 17.58 1.64
C GLY A 381 19.30 16.92 0.69
N LEU A 382 18.32 17.62 0.11
CA LEU A 382 17.39 17.04 -0.87
C LEU A 382 18.02 17.00 -2.28
N ALA A 383 17.86 15.87 -2.97
CA ALA A 383 18.43 15.56 -4.29
C ALA A 383 19.98 15.65 -4.34
N GLN A 384 20.65 15.32 -3.24
CA GLN A 384 22.11 15.38 -3.10
C GLN A 384 22.75 13.98 -3.11
N THR A 385 24.06 13.90 -3.31
CA THR A 385 24.80 12.65 -3.11
C THR A 385 24.97 12.32 -1.62
N ALA A 386 25.22 11.04 -1.33
CA ALA A 386 25.47 10.52 0.01
C ALA A 386 26.77 9.69 0.07
N THR A 387 27.28 9.48 1.28
CA THR A 387 28.43 8.59 1.55
C THR A 387 28.03 7.20 2.02
N GLY A 388 26.72 6.93 2.15
CA GLY A 388 26.16 5.67 2.60
C GLY A 388 24.83 5.85 3.35
N PRO A 389 24.23 4.73 3.80
CA PRO A 389 23.09 4.75 4.73
C PRO A 389 23.43 5.49 6.04
N SER A 390 22.39 6.12 6.61
CA SER A 390 22.39 6.66 7.98
C SER A 390 22.74 5.59 9.02
N GLY A 391 23.21 6.02 10.20
CA GLY A 391 23.57 5.08 11.26
C GLY A 391 22.37 4.31 11.78
N ALA A 392 22.47 2.97 11.87
CA ALA A 392 21.47 2.11 12.50
C ALA A 392 21.13 2.63 13.90
N ARG A 393 19.84 2.65 14.25
CA ARG A 393 19.35 3.17 15.53
C ARG A 393 19.08 2.01 16.51
N PRO A 394 19.01 2.26 17.85
CA PRO A 394 19.03 1.18 18.85
C PRO A 394 17.87 0.18 18.76
N THR A 395 16.74 0.61 18.23
CA THR A 395 15.55 -0.20 17.98
C THR A 395 15.41 -0.60 16.51
N SER A 396 15.63 0.29 15.54
CA SER A 396 15.51 -0.09 14.12
C SER A 396 16.55 -1.14 13.71
N GLN A 397 17.76 -1.05 14.28
CA GLN A 397 18.92 -1.93 14.10
C GLN A 397 19.43 -2.12 12.65
N VAL A 398 18.69 -1.63 11.65
CA VAL A 398 19.04 -1.59 10.23
C VAL A 398 19.64 -0.23 9.87
N ALA A 399 20.82 -0.23 9.25
CA ALA A 399 21.44 1.00 8.74
C ALA A 399 20.62 1.55 7.57
N GLY A 400 20.35 2.85 7.58
CA GLY A 400 19.50 3.50 6.57
C GLY A 400 18.02 3.59 6.93
N THR A 401 17.60 3.00 8.06
CA THR A 401 16.21 3.03 8.56
C THR A 401 16.19 3.48 10.02
N ALA A 402 15.25 4.36 10.39
CA ALA A 402 15.03 4.81 11.77
C ALA A 402 13.53 4.93 12.07
N LEU A 403 13.08 4.47 13.23
CA LEU A 403 11.69 4.64 13.64
C LEU A 403 11.40 6.10 14.04
N TYR A 404 10.14 6.56 13.95
CA TYR A 404 9.75 7.91 14.37
C TYR A 404 10.25 8.26 15.78
N LYS A 405 10.03 7.35 16.74
CA LYS A 405 10.48 7.49 18.14
C LYS A 405 12.01 7.61 18.33
N GLU A 406 12.82 7.26 17.33
CA GLU A 406 14.29 7.31 17.38
C GLU A 406 14.87 8.60 16.80
N LEU A 407 14.05 9.47 16.21
CA LEU A 407 14.46 10.73 15.58
C LEU A 407 14.00 11.98 16.36
N GLY A 408 13.72 11.84 17.65
CA GLY A 408 13.42 12.99 18.53
C GLY A 408 14.56 14.02 18.55
N GLY A 409 14.22 15.31 18.48
CA GLY A 409 15.15 16.39 18.21
C GLY A 409 15.57 16.53 16.74
N ILE A 410 14.86 15.85 15.82
CA ILE A 410 14.97 15.95 14.36
C ILE A 410 13.58 16.07 13.73
N VAL A 411 12.71 15.05 13.89
CA VAL A 411 11.39 14.98 13.22
C VAL A 411 10.28 15.78 13.93
N ASP A 412 10.54 16.22 15.15
CA ASP A 412 9.68 17.10 15.96
C ASP A 412 10.24 18.54 16.08
N ASN A 413 11.29 18.87 15.33
CA ASN A 413 12.01 20.13 15.41
C ASN A 413 11.89 20.93 14.09
N PRO A 414 11.12 22.04 14.06
CA PRO A 414 10.93 22.86 12.87
C PRO A 414 12.21 23.46 12.26
N ALA A 415 13.34 23.50 12.98
CA ALA A 415 14.62 23.93 12.43
C ALA A 415 15.33 22.86 11.58
N THR A 416 14.85 21.61 11.60
CA THR A 416 15.39 20.46 10.86
C THR A 416 14.34 19.73 10.01
N THR A 417 13.11 20.24 9.97
CA THR A 417 11.99 19.76 9.13
C THR A 417 11.83 20.65 7.90
N PHE A 418 11.69 20.05 6.73
CA PHE A 418 11.58 20.72 5.44
C PHE A 418 10.47 20.10 4.59
N TRP A 419 9.94 20.90 3.65
CA TRP A 419 8.83 20.53 2.78
C TRP A 419 9.25 20.65 1.31
N ASP A 420 9.01 19.59 0.55
CA ASP A 420 9.05 19.62 -0.92
C ASP A 420 7.63 19.88 -1.44
N ALA A 421 7.42 21.02 -2.09
CA ALA A 421 6.11 21.41 -2.61
C ALA A 421 5.75 20.76 -3.95
N ASP A 422 6.75 20.30 -4.71
CA ASP A 422 6.56 19.69 -6.03
C ASP A 422 6.18 18.21 -5.88
N ALA A 423 6.87 17.50 -4.98
CA ALA A 423 6.55 16.12 -4.60
C ALA A 423 5.45 16.01 -3.51
N LYS A 424 5.15 17.13 -2.84
CA LYS A 424 4.27 17.24 -1.65
C LYS A 424 4.68 16.27 -0.54
N ALA A 425 5.96 16.27 -0.19
CA ALA A 425 6.60 15.32 0.71
C ALA A 425 7.43 16.02 1.80
N SER A 426 7.56 15.36 2.96
CA SER A 426 8.37 15.87 4.08
C SER A 426 9.75 15.22 4.10
N TYR A 427 10.77 16.02 4.41
CA TYR A 427 12.13 15.57 4.58
C TYR A 427 12.83 16.34 5.71
N PHE A 428 13.89 15.77 6.24
CA PHE A 428 14.55 16.25 7.44
C PHE A 428 16.05 16.21 7.25
N TYR A 429 16.74 17.25 7.71
CA TYR A 429 18.19 17.36 7.53
C TYR A 429 18.85 17.95 8.77
N LYS A 430 19.91 17.29 9.23
CA LYS A 430 20.66 17.69 10.42
C LYS A 430 22.07 17.11 10.39
N ASP A 431 23.08 17.93 10.64
CA ASP A 431 24.47 17.52 10.89
C ASP A 431 25.08 16.55 9.84
N GLY A 432 24.59 16.61 8.59
CA GLY A 432 25.03 15.74 7.49
C GLY A 432 24.26 14.42 7.33
N GLU A 433 23.23 14.15 8.14
CA GLU A 433 22.22 13.12 7.87
C GLU A 433 20.96 13.72 7.20
N PHE A 434 20.40 12.99 6.24
CA PHE A 434 19.09 13.27 5.61
C PHE A 434 18.12 12.13 5.93
N PHE A 435 16.87 12.45 6.23
CA PHE A 435 15.78 11.50 6.42
C PHE A 435 14.52 11.93 5.65
N THR A 436 13.70 10.96 5.22
CA THR A 436 12.41 11.20 4.55
C THR A 436 11.33 10.31 5.16
N GLY A 437 10.08 10.80 5.20
CA GLY A 437 8.92 10.09 5.73
C GLY A 437 7.78 11.07 6.04
N LEU A 438 7.07 10.82 7.14
CA LEU A 438 5.91 11.61 7.52
C LEU A 438 6.21 12.87 8.36
N ASP A 439 5.39 13.89 8.17
CA ASP A 439 5.14 14.98 9.10
C ASP A 439 3.63 15.30 9.08
N LYS A 440 3.18 16.28 9.86
CA LYS A 440 1.77 16.70 9.85
C LYS A 440 1.31 17.20 8.46
N GLN A 441 2.17 17.87 7.71
CA GLN A 441 1.85 18.44 6.41
C GLN A 441 1.74 17.35 5.31
N SER A 442 2.65 16.38 5.27
CA SER A 442 2.55 15.24 4.34
C SER A 442 1.39 14.31 4.69
N ILE A 443 1.09 14.11 5.98
CA ILE A 443 -0.10 13.38 6.44
C ILE A 443 -1.39 14.05 5.92
N GLN A 444 -1.53 15.37 6.09
CA GLN A 444 -2.72 16.08 5.61
C GLN A 444 -2.83 16.02 4.08
N ALA A 445 -1.73 16.24 3.35
CA ALA A 445 -1.74 16.17 1.88
C ALA A 445 -2.13 14.77 1.34
N ARG A 446 -1.65 13.69 1.99
CA ARG A 446 -2.00 12.30 1.66
C ARG A 446 -3.47 12.00 2.01
N ALA A 447 -4.00 12.56 3.11
CA ALA A 447 -5.41 12.43 3.49
C ALA A 447 -6.36 13.19 2.55
N ASP A 448 -6.06 14.45 2.22
CA ASP A 448 -6.85 15.26 1.29
C ASP A 448 -6.92 14.59 -0.11
N TYR A 449 -5.80 14.02 -0.59
CA TYR A 449 -5.77 13.20 -1.81
C TYR A 449 -6.64 11.93 -1.69
N ALA A 450 -6.59 11.24 -0.55
CA ALA A 450 -7.41 10.06 -0.30
C ALA A 450 -8.91 10.37 -0.35
N HIS A 451 -9.34 11.48 0.25
CA HIS A 451 -10.73 11.95 0.16
C HIS A 451 -11.12 12.33 -1.26
N GLN A 452 -10.25 13.05 -1.99
CA GLN A 452 -10.50 13.47 -3.38
C GLN A 452 -10.64 12.28 -4.34
N ARG A 453 -9.91 11.18 -4.12
CA ARG A 453 -10.02 9.93 -4.90
C ARG A 453 -11.06 8.93 -4.33
N GLY A 454 -11.79 9.30 -3.28
CA GLY A 454 -12.86 8.47 -2.71
C GLY A 454 -12.38 7.19 -2.03
N LEU A 455 -11.15 7.19 -1.49
CA LEU A 455 -10.49 6.01 -0.93
C LEU A 455 -11.12 5.56 0.41
N ALA A 456 -10.89 4.32 0.79
CA ALA A 456 -11.45 3.70 1.99
C ALA A 456 -10.91 4.28 3.31
N GLY A 457 -9.64 4.71 3.34
CA GLY A 457 -8.99 5.20 4.55
C GLY A 457 -7.48 4.98 4.55
N ALA A 458 -6.93 4.61 5.71
CA ALA A 458 -5.49 4.47 5.94
C ALA A 458 -5.09 3.09 6.47
N MET A 459 -3.96 2.61 6.00
CA MET A 459 -3.17 1.55 6.61
C MET A 459 -1.88 2.15 7.19
N MET A 460 -1.40 1.66 8.33
CA MET A 460 -0.23 2.20 9.04
C MET A 460 0.79 1.11 9.35
N TYR A 461 2.03 1.28 8.89
CA TYR A 461 3.14 0.33 9.10
C TYR A 461 4.33 1.00 9.83
N SER A 462 4.74 0.54 11.01
CA SER A 462 4.02 -0.31 11.96
C SER A 462 3.94 0.42 13.31
N LEU A 463 2.98 0.02 14.17
CA LEU A 463 2.74 0.68 15.46
C LEU A 463 3.98 0.70 16.37
N LEU A 464 4.94 -0.19 16.13
CA LEU A 464 6.24 -0.25 16.77
C LEU A 464 7.06 1.05 16.63
N GLY A 465 6.83 1.81 15.55
CA GLY A 465 7.55 3.05 15.26
C GLY A 465 7.16 4.26 16.12
N LEU A 466 5.98 4.23 16.75
CA LEU A 466 5.37 5.38 17.42
C LEU A 466 6.06 5.82 18.71
N ASP A 467 5.98 7.12 19.01
CA ASP A 467 6.31 7.67 20.33
C ASP A 467 5.21 7.37 21.36
N ASP A 468 5.50 7.62 22.64
CA ASP A 468 4.57 7.35 23.74
C ASP A 468 3.27 8.17 23.68
N ARG A 469 3.27 9.30 22.95
CA ARG A 469 2.08 10.14 22.69
C ARG A 469 1.31 9.74 21.42
N THR A 470 1.79 8.74 20.68
CA THR A 470 1.22 8.24 19.41
C THR A 470 1.02 9.34 18.36
N THR A 471 1.99 10.24 18.24
CA THR A 471 1.88 11.56 17.57
C THR A 471 1.45 11.44 16.10
N LEU A 472 2.16 10.64 15.29
CA LEU A 472 1.79 10.46 13.87
C LEU A 472 0.45 9.73 13.70
N LEU A 473 0.16 8.71 14.53
CA LEU A 473 -1.12 8.00 14.49
C LEU A 473 -2.30 8.93 14.79
N ASN A 474 -2.16 9.85 15.75
CA ASN A 474 -3.20 10.83 16.04
C ASN A 474 -3.41 11.77 14.83
N GLN A 475 -2.32 12.27 14.23
CA GLN A 475 -2.39 13.12 13.04
C GLN A 475 -3.08 12.43 11.85
N ILE A 476 -2.81 11.14 11.62
CA ILE A 476 -3.48 10.35 10.57
C ILE A 476 -4.95 10.10 10.91
N VAL A 477 -5.27 9.70 12.15
CA VAL A 477 -6.65 9.45 12.59
C VAL A 477 -7.51 10.70 12.45
N ASP A 478 -6.97 11.87 12.85
CA ASP A 478 -7.63 13.17 12.75
C ASP A 478 -7.80 13.59 11.27
N ALA A 479 -6.75 13.50 10.45
CA ALA A 479 -6.81 13.91 9.03
C ALA A 479 -7.69 12.99 8.18
N VAL A 480 -7.63 11.67 8.37
CA VAL A 480 -8.49 10.69 7.68
C VAL A 480 -9.94 10.80 8.14
N GLY A 481 -10.16 11.16 9.42
CA GLY A 481 -11.48 11.35 10.01
C GLY A 481 -12.11 12.73 9.76
N SER A 482 -11.35 13.71 9.26
CA SER A 482 -11.90 15.00 8.85
C SER A 482 -12.61 14.91 7.50
N SER A 483 -13.40 15.93 7.16
CA SER A 483 -13.72 16.19 5.75
C SER A 483 -12.45 16.68 5.03
N PRO A 484 -12.34 16.50 3.69
CA PRO A 484 -11.20 17.02 2.93
C PRO A 484 -10.99 18.50 3.20
N SER A 485 -9.74 18.89 3.46
CA SER A 485 -9.40 20.29 3.69
C SER A 485 -9.74 21.09 2.43
N SER A 486 -10.65 22.06 2.57
CA SER A 486 -10.91 23.05 1.52
C SER A 486 -9.79 24.11 1.48
N SER A 487 -8.54 23.65 1.42
CA SER A 487 -7.43 24.49 1.03
C SER A 487 -7.68 24.93 -0.42
N PRO A 488 -7.62 26.24 -0.73
CA PRO A 488 -7.79 26.68 -2.09
C PRO A 488 -6.66 26.12 -2.97
N ASP A 489 -7.02 25.68 -4.16
CA ASP A 489 -6.10 25.63 -5.29
C ASP A 489 -5.44 27.03 -5.43
N PRO A 490 -4.09 27.14 -5.50
CA PRO A 490 -3.39 28.43 -5.58
C PRO A 490 -3.52 29.09 -6.98
N SER A 491 -4.75 29.20 -7.47
CA SER A 491 -5.10 30.19 -8.49
C SER A 491 -4.73 31.59 -7.94
N PRO A 492 -3.89 32.38 -8.62
CA PRO A 492 -3.15 33.48 -8.01
C PRO A 492 -4.04 34.68 -7.67
N THR A 493 -4.61 34.65 -6.46
CA THR A 493 -5.45 35.73 -5.92
C THR A 493 -4.55 36.89 -5.48
N ALA A 494 -4.51 37.96 -6.29
CA ALA A 494 -3.65 39.12 -6.07
C ALA A 494 -3.89 39.79 -4.70
N THR A 495 -2.84 39.94 -3.92
CA THR A 495 -2.89 40.62 -2.62
C THR A 495 -2.85 42.14 -2.80
N ASN A 496 -3.86 42.85 -2.33
CA ASN A 496 -3.95 44.31 -2.47
C ASN A 496 -2.95 45.03 -1.54
N SER A 497 -2.22 45.99 -2.08
CA SER A 497 -1.39 46.96 -1.34
C SER A 497 -2.08 48.34 -1.37
N PRO A 498 -2.07 49.14 -0.28
CA PRO A 498 -2.89 50.36 -0.19
C PRO A 498 -2.40 51.49 -1.11
N SER A 499 -3.36 52.21 -1.69
CA SER A 499 -3.13 53.30 -2.65
C SER A 499 -3.02 54.69 -1.98
N PRO A 500 -2.20 55.61 -2.55
CA PRO A 500 -2.48 57.04 -2.54
C PRO A 500 -3.42 57.42 -3.70
N THR A 501 -4.24 58.45 -3.47
CA THR A 501 -5.39 58.93 -4.27
C THR A 501 -5.23 60.45 -4.52
N PRO A 502 -5.90 61.13 -5.49
CA PRO A 502 -6.79 60.69 -6.59
C PRO A 502 -6.04 60.81 -7.95
N THR A 503 -6.59 60.93 -9.18
CA THR A 503 -7.94 61.22 -9.80
C THR A 503 -7.90 60.64 -11.25
N ALA A 504 -8.94 60.50 -12.09
CA ALA A 504 -10.35 60.91 -12.07
C ALA A 504 -11.25 59.95 -12.93
N THR A 505 -12.48 60.37 -13.20
CA THR A 505 -13.55 59.69 -13.97
C THR A 505 -13.42 59.77 -15.51
N ASN A 506 -13.47 58.63 -16.22
CA ASN A 506 -14.64 58.17 -17.02
C ASN A 506 -14.36 57.00 -18.00
N SER A 507 -15.44 56.30 -18.40
CA SER A 507 -15.52 55.15 -19.34
C SER A 507 -15.35 55.54 -20.83
N PRO A 508 -15.23 54.60 -21.82
CA PRO A 508 -15.36 53.13 -21.73
C PRO A 508 -14.24 52.29 -22.41
N SER A 509 -14.39 50.97 -22.40
CA SER A 509 -13.49 49.95 -22.96
C SER A 509 -13.45 49.91 -24.51
N PRO A 510 -12.30 49.52 -25.09
CA PRO A 510 -12.22 48.83 -26.38
C PRO A 510 -11.62 47.41 -26.30
N THR A 511 -11.90 46.64 -27.35
CA THR A 511 -11.50 45.26 -27.73
C THR A 511 -10.02 44.89 -27.52
N PRO A 512 -9.67 43.59 -27.32
CA PRO A 512 -8.28 43.12 -27.35
C PRO A 512 -7.55 43.49 -28.65
N GLY A 513 -6.32 44.00 -28.53
CA GLY A 513 -5.43 44.25 -29.66
C GLY A 513 -4.58 43.01 -29.96
N GLY A 514 -4.57 42.56 -31.22
CA GLY A 514 -3.75 41.44 -31.66
C GLY A 514 -2.30 41.82 -32.02
N CYS A 515 -1.45 40.81 -32.15
CA CYS A 515 -0.02 40.91 -32.51
C CYS A 515 0.33 42.04 -33.50
N THR A 516 1.23 42.94 -33.09
CA THR A 516 1.78 44.00 -33.94
C THR A 516 2.97 43.55 -34.81
N ALA A 517 3.54 42.37 -34.55
CA ALA A 517 4.59 41.78 -35.36
C ALA A 517 4.01 41.10 -36.62
N GLN A 518 4.73 41.18 -37.74
CA GLN A 518 4.32 40.56 -39.01
C GLN A 518 4.19 39.03 -38.86
N ALA A 519 3.15 38.43 -39.46
CA ALA A 519 2.96 36.99 -39.41
C ALA A 519 4.18 36.23 -39.99
N TRP A 520 4.56 35.13 -39.34
CA TRP A 520 5.64 34.27 -39.81
C TRP A 520 5.28 33.60 -41.14
N ASP A 521 6.15 33.78 -42.14
CA ASP A 521 6.10 33.18 -43.46
C ASP A 521 7.29 32.21 -43.61
N LYS A 522 6.98 30.97 -44.00
CA LYS A 522 7.96 29.90 -44.23
C LYS A 522 8.93 30.22 -45.37
N ALA A 523 8.53 31.04 -46.35
CA ALA A 523 9.37 31.43 -47.48
C ALA A 523 10.32 32.60 -47.15
N ALA A 524 10.04 33.39 -46.12
CA ALA A 524 10.85 34.54 -45.75
C ALA A 524 12.11 34.15 -44.97
N ALA A 525 13.20 34.88 -45.20
CA ALA A 525 14.44 34.78 -44.43
C ALA A 525 14.49 35.90 -43.38
N TYR A 526 14.80 35.52 -42.14
CA TYR A 526 14.84 36.38 -40.96
C TYR A 526 16.27 36.52 -40.46
N VAL A 527 16.62 37.67 -39.87
CA VAL A 527 17.93 37.90 -39.24
C VAL A 527 17.79 37.91 -37.72
N GLY A 528 18.90 37.72 -37.01
CA GLY A 528 18.91 37.80 -35.54
C GLY A 528 18.31 39.13 -35.06
N GLY A 529 17.28 39.05 -34.21
CA GLY A 529 16.51 40.18 -33.72
C GLY A 529 15.20 40.47 -34.46
N THR A 530 14.93 39.90 -35.64
CA THR A 530 13.64 40.08 -36.32
C THR A 530 12.50 39.45 -35.50
N GLN A 531 11.38 40.16 -35.38
CA GLN A 531 10.18 39.69 -34.68
C GLN A 531 9.07 39.31 -35.65
N VAL A 532 8.33 38.25 -35.32
CA VAL A 532 7.18 37.73 -36.07
C VAL A 532 6.05 37.33 -35.13
N SER A 533 4.81 37.26 -35.64
CA SER A 533 3.70 36.65 -34.92
C SER A 533 3.42 35.23 -35.43
N TYR A 534 3.22 34.29 -34.50
CA TYR A 534 2.81 32.92 -34.81
C TYR A 534 2.12 32.28 -33.61
N GLY A 535 0.98 31.62 -33.83
CA GLY A 535 0.26 30.86 -32.78
C GLY A 535 -0.31 31.70 -31.63
N GLY A 536 -0.57 32.99 -31.81
CA GLY A 536 -1.00 33.90 -30.73
C GLY A 536 0.13 34.35 -29.81
N HIS A 537 1.37 34.33 -30.30
CA HIS A 537 2.58 34.74 -29.59
C HIS A 537 3.50 35.57 -30.51
N THR A 538 4.26 36.50 -29.92
CA THR A 538 5.35 37.21 -30.61
C THR A 538 6.66 36.44 -30.43
N TRP A 539 7.34 36.14 -31.52
CA TRP A 539 8.60 35.39 -31.53
C TRP A 539 9.73 36.24 -32.12
N LYS A 540 10.94 36.11 -31.58
CA LYS A 540 12.14 36.80 -32.05
C LYS A 540 13.21 35.81 -32.51
N ALA A 541 13.70 35.95 -33.73
CA ALA A 541 14.79 35.11 -34.25
C ALA A 541 16.08 35.35 -33.44
N LYS A 542 16.74 34.28 -32.99
CA LYS A 542 18.01 34.38 -32.24
C LYS A 542 19.22 34.58 -33.17
N TRP A 543 19.15 34.05 -34.39
CA TRP A 543 20.14 34.18 -35.47
C TRP A 543 19.44 34.15 -36.84
N TRP A 544 20.18 34.03 -37.95
CA TRP A 544 19.58 33.94 -39.29
C TRP A 544 18.81 32.63 -39.49
N THR A 545 17.62 32.68 -40.09
CA THR A 545 16.79 31.50 -40.36
C THR A 545 15.86 31.69 -41.56
N GLN A 546 15.49 30.59 -42.22
CA GLN A 546 14.46 30.54 -43.25
C GLN A 546 13.74 29.18 -43.15
N GLY A 547 12.40 29.20 -43.13
CA GLY A 547 11.58 27.99 -43.13
C GLY A 547 11.42 27.22 -41.81
N GLU A 548 12.16 27.58 -40.76
CA GLU A 548 12.06 26.98 -39.41
C GLU A 548 10.94 27.64 -38.61
N GLN A 549 9.97 26.84 -38.13
CA GLN A 549 8.74 27.34 -37.53
C GLN A 549 8.91 27.68 -36.04
N PRO A 550 8.38 28.83 -35.54
CA PRO A 550 8.37 29.15 -34.13
C PRO A 550 7.67 28.08 -33.26
N GLY A 551 8.14 27.92 -32.02
CA GLY A 551 7.61 26.95 -31.05
C GLY A 551 7.97 25.47 -31.27
N THR A 552 8.65 25.11 -32.37
CA THR A 552 8.93 23.70 -32.71
C THR A 552 10.22 23.13 -32.12
N THR A 553 11.06 23.96 -31.50
CA THR A 553 12.30 23.60 -30.82
C THR A 553 12.42 24.43 -29.53
N GLY A 554 12.90 23.82 -28.44
CA GLY A 554 12.84 24.38 -27.07
C GLY A 554 13.83 25.52 -26.79
N GLU A 555 14.47 25.52 -25.62
CA GLU A 555 15.42 26.60 -25.23
C GLU A 555 16.56 26.79 -26.26
N TRP A 556 17.03 25.69 -26.85
CA TRP A 556 18.03 25.65 -27.93
C TRP A 556 17.47 26.01 -29.32
N GLY A 557 16.16 26.22 -29.45
CA GLY A 557 15.48 26.51 -30.70
C GLY A 557 15.80 27.88 -31.27
N VAL A 558 15.54 28.07 -32.56
CA VAL A 558 15.97 29.26 -33.33
C VAL A 558 15.17 30.53 -32.99
N TRP A 559 13.98 30.36 -32.41
CA TRP A 559 13.09 31.42 -31.99
C TRP A 559 13.10 31.58 -30.46
N GLN A 560 13.00 32.81 -29.97
CA GLN A 560 12.71 33.16 -28.59
C GLN A 560 11.26 33.63 -28.50
N ASP A 561 10.46 33.03 -27.64
CA ASP A 561 9.12 33.54 -27.30
C ASP A 561 9.25 34.85 -26.51
N LEU A 562 8.43 35.85 -26.84
CA LEU A 562 8.30 37.12 -26.14
C LEU A 562 6.94 37.27 -25.41
N GLY A 563 6.06 36.27 -25.51
CA GLY A 563 4.75 36.24 -24.88
C GLY A 563 3.57 36.37 -25.86
N ALA A 564 2.37 36.20 -25.31
CA ALA A 564 1.11 36.12 -26.07
C ALA A 564 0.70 37.46 -26.71
N CYS A 565 0.01 37.38 -27.85
CA CYS A 565 -0.58 38.50 -28.60
C CYS A 565 -1.67 38.04 -29.60
#